data_AF-A0A6G9HJ08-F1
#
_entry.id   AF-A0A6G9HJ08-F1
#
_cell.length_a   1.000
_cell.length_b   1.000
_cell.length_c   1.000
_cell.angle_alpha   90.00
_cell.angle_beta   90.00
_cell.angle_gamma   90.00
#
_symmetry.space_group_name_H-M   'P 1'
#
loop_
_entity.id
_entity.type
_entity.pdbx_description
1 polymer ?
#
loop_
_entity_poly.entity_id
_entity_poly.type
_entity_poly.pdbx_seq_one_letter_code
_entity_poly.pdbx_strand_id
1 'polypeptide(L)'
;MRTRCSHVVVLVFALAAALVTSACSSKPGDDTLRDSFAQQLGSNRFLKDFTRNGDEMTFTAEGVDTEEAQWRVHIDSTSIDENNSETQPYKGTVKSSWFANGQQVLPRGGSSNLPIGLQSNGLSQDCWAFWEAEKKAWSWE
;
A
#
# COMPACT_ATOMS: atom_id res chain seq x y z
N MET A 1 51.21 -13.57 -60.64
CA MET A 1 50.09 -14.55 -60.61
C MET A 1 49.27 -14.31 -59.34
N ARG A 2 47.94 -14.42 -59.46
CA ARG A 2 46.90 -13.98 -58.53
C ARG A 2 46.79 -14.86 -57.27
N THR A 3 45.94 -14.40 -56.34
CA THR A 3 45.06 -15.15 -55.39
C THR A 3 45.71 -15.59 -54.05
N ARG A 4 45.18 -15.39 -52.83
CA ARG A 4 43.82 -15.08 -52.29
C ARG A 4 43.89 -14.36 -50.93
N CYS A 5 42.90 -13.50 -50.66
CA CYS A 5 42.42 -13.14 -49.33
C CYS A 5 41.89 -14.38 -48.58
N SER A 6 42.14 -14.46 -47.27
CA SER A 6 41.22 -15.11 -46.33
C SER A 6 41.31 -14.41 -44.97
N HIS A 7 40.16 -13.91 -44.55
CA HIS A 7 39.93 -13.31 -43.25
C HIS A 7 40.05 -14.41 -42.18
N VAL A 8 40.84 -14.18 -41.14
CA VAL A 8 40.66 -14.87 -39.86
C VAL A 8 40.40 -13.80 -38.83
N VAL A 9 39.11 -13.45 -38.72
CA VAL A 9 38.54 -12.74 -37.58
C VAL A 9 38.71 -13.67 -36.38
N VAL A 10 39.68 -13.37 -35.52
CA VAL A 10 39.85 -14.11 -34.26
C VAL A 10 38.78 -13.63 -33.29
N LEU A 11 37.86 -14.55 -33.03
CA LEU A 11 36.76 -14.47 -32.07
C LEU A 11 37.24 -14.26 -30.63
N VAL A 12 36.50 -13.38 -29.93
CA VAL A 12 35.90 -13.60 -28.61
C VAL A 12 36.82 -13.82 -27.42
N PHE A 13 36.87 -12.80 -26.56
CA PHE A 13 36.60 -12.96 -25.13
C PHE A 13 35.81 -11.74 -24.65
N ALA A 14 34.48 -11.81 -24.82
CA ALA A 14 33.57 -10.88 -24.17
C ALA A 14 33.53 -11.24 -22.68
N LEU A 15 34.21 -10.43 -21.86
CA LEU A 15 34.00 -10.41 -20.41
C LEU A 15 32.59 -9.86 -20.16
N ALA A 16 31.58 -10.74 -20.21
CA ALA A 16 30.26 -10.46 -19.69
C ALA A 16 30.37 -10.48 -18.15
N ALA A 17 30.73 -9.35 -17.56
CA ALA A 17 30.52 -9.10 -16.15
C ALA A 17 29.01 -9.09 -15.91
N ALA A 18 28.46 -10.25 -15.53
CA ALA A 18 27.13 -10.35 -14.99
C ALA A 18 27.12 -9.59 -13.65
N LEU A 19 26.78 -8.31 -13.70
CA LEU A 19 26.35 -7.54 -12.54
C LEU A 19 25.05 -8.17 -12.05
N VAL A 20 25.18 -9.16 -11.17
CA VAL A 20 24.06 -9.65 -10.37
C VAL A 20 23.72 -8.50 -9.43
N THR A 21 22.83 -7.61 -9.85
CA THR A 21 22.21 -6.64 -8.96
C THR A 21 21.38 -7.45 -7.98
N SER A 22 21.96 -7.80 -6.83
CA SER A 22 21.19 -8.21 -5.67
C SER A 22 20.19 -7.10 -5.42
N ALA A 23 18.92 -7.34 -5.72
CA ALA A 23 17.83 -6.46 -5.32
C ALA A 23 17.78 -6.52 -3.79
N CYS A 24 18.60 -5.69 -3.14
CA CYS A 24 18.42 -5.36 -1.74
C CYS A 24 17.11 -4.58 -1.70
N SER A 25 15.99 -5.29 -1.54
CA SER A 25 14.69 -4.70 -1.25
C SER A 25 14.79 -4.07 0.13
N SER A 26 15.21 -2.81 0.16
CA SER A 26 15.23 -2.01 1.39
C SER A 26 13.82 -2.00 1.98
N LYS A 27 13.73 -2.12 3.31
CA LYS A 27 12.47 -2.00 4.05
C LYS A 27 11.70 -0.75 3.59
N PRO A 28 10.41 -0.87 3.22
CA PRO A 28 9.61 0.28 2.86
C PRO A 28 9.49 1.24 4.06
N GLY A 29 9.49 2.54 3.79
CA GLY A 29 9.28 3.55 4.82
C GLY A 29 7.82 3.66 5.22
N ASP A 30 7.56 4.11 6.45
CA ASP A 30 6.20 4.30 6.99
C ASP A 30 5.32 5.20 6.12
N ASP A 31 5.89 6.25 5.52
CA ASP A 31 5.17 7.15 4.62
C ASP A 31 4.53 6.42 3.44
N THR A 32 5.19 5.37 2.92
CA THR A 32 4.63 4.56 1.82
C THR A 32 3.38 3.79 2.23
N LEU A 33 3.32 3.35 3.49
CA LEU A 33 2.17 2.64 4.05
C LEU A 33 1.02 3.63 4.30
N ARG A 34 1.32 4.80 4.86
CA ARG A 34 0.35 5.90 5.05
C ARG A 34 -0.25 6.35 3.72
N ASP A 35 0.60 6.52 2.72
CA ASP A 35 0.19 6.90 1.37
C ASP A 35 -0.68 5.85 0.71
N SER A 36 -0.29 4.59 0.82
CA SER A 36 -1.08 3.50 0.26
C SER A 36 -2.42 3.33 0.99
N PHE A 37 -2.48 3.56 2.30
CA PHE A 37 -3.74 3.52 3.06
C PHE A 37 -4.71 4.59 2.57
N ALA A 38 -4.24 5.82 2.44
CA ALA A 38 -5.07 6.90 1.92
C ALA A 38 -5.50 6.66 0.47
N GLN A 39 -4.63 6.07 -0.36
CA GLN A 39 -4.97 5.69 -1.73
C GLN A 39 -6.03 4.58 -1.76
N GLN A 40 -5.89 3.55 -0.92
CA GLN A 40 -6.86 2.47 -0.79
C GLN A 40 -8.22 3.02 -0.37
N LEU A 41 -8.25 3.86 0.67
CA LEU A 41 -9.46 4.53 1.13
C LEU A 41 -10.09 5.36 0.00
N GLY A 42 -9.33 6.27 -0.61
CA GLY A 42 -9.81 7.15 -1.69
C GLY A 42 -10.18 6.44 -3.00
N SER A 43 -9.79 5.18 -3.19
CA SER A 43 -10.18 4.39 -4.38
C SER A 43 -11.64 3.91 -4.35
N ASN A 44 -12.30 4.02 -3.20
CA ASN A 44 -13.67 3.58 -2.99
C ASN A 44 -14.67 4.51 -3.69
N ARG A 45 -15.37 3.99 -4.70
CA ARG A 45 -16.28 4.78 -5.57
C ARG A 45 -17.49 5.38 -4.86
N PHE A 46 -17.85 4.88 -3.69
CA PHE A 46 -18.99 5.38 -2.91
C PHE A 46 -18.62 6.57 -2.03
N LEU A 47 -17.33 6.89 -1.89
CA LEU A 47 -16.89 8.10 -1.20
C LEU A 47 -17.07 9.32 -2.10
N LYS A 48 -17.56 10.41 -1.53
CA LYS A 48 -17.64 11.72 -2.16
C LYS A 48 -16.69 12.69 -1.47
N ASP A 49 -16.21 13.68 -2.21
CA ASP A 49 -15.42 14.79 -1.68
C ASP A 49 -14.19 14.34 -0.86
N PHE A 50 -13.54 13.25 -1.28
CA PHE A 50 -12.38 12.73 -0.60
C PHE A 50 -11.23 13.74 -0.64
N THR A 51 -10.72 14.10 0.53
CA THR A 51 -9.51 14.93 0.67
C THR A 51 -8.57 14.32 1.69
N ARG A 52 -7.28 14.63 1.54
CA ARG A 52 -6.24 14.22 2.48
C ARG A 52 -5.37 15.42 2.85
N ASN A 53 -5.07 15.54 4.13
CA ASN A 53 -4.09 16.45 4.68
C ASN A 53 -3.19 15.71 5.69
N GLY A 54 -2.03 15.24 5.23
CA GLY A 54 -1.13 14.42 6.03
C GLY A 54 -1.79 13.11 6.47
N ASP A 55 -1.92 12.92 7.78
CA ASP A 55 -2.54 11.75 8.41
C ASP A 55 -4.05 11.85 8.59
N GLU A 56 -4.65 12.98 8.19
CA GLU A 56 -6.08 13.16 8.21
C GLU A 56 -6.68 13.02 6.80
N MET A 57 -7.76 12.25 6.70
CA MET A 57 -8.58 12.12 5.50
C MET A 57 -10.02 12.49 5.84
N THR A 58 -10.68 13.20 4.93
CA THR A 58 -12.11 13.50 5.05
C THR A 58 -12.84 13.10 3.79
N PHE A 59 -14.10 12.71 3.93
CA PHE A 59 -14.98 12.36 2.83
C PHE A 59 -16.42 12.34 3.31
N THR A 60 -17.34 12.18 2.37
CA THR A 60 -18.76 12.00 2.63
C THR A 60 -19.18 10.61 2.17
N ALA A 61 -19.89 9.87 3.01
CA ALA A 61 -20.40 8.52 2.73
C ALA A 61 -21.61 8.20 3.64
N GLU A 62 -22.20 7.02 3.49
CA GLU A 62 -23.23 6.55 4.43
C GLU A 62 -22.70 6.55 5.87
N GLY A 63 -23.50 7.10 6.78
CA GLY A 63 -23.26 7.15 8.20
C GLY A 63 -23.69 5.88 8.93
N VAL A 64 -23.63 5.92 10.26
CA VAL A 64 -23.99 4.79 11.14
C VAL A 64 -25.49 4.48 11.10
N ASP A 65 -26.32 5.51 10.95
CA ASP A 65 -27.79 5.42 10.98
C ASP A 65 -28.44 5.57 9.58
N THR A 66 -27.72 5.19 8.52
CA THR A 66 -28.11 5.27 7.09
C THR A 66 -28.25 6.67 6.48
N GLU A 67 -28.22 7.73 7.28
CA GLU A 67 -28.05 9.11 6.77
C GLU A 67 -26.61 9.36 6.30
N GLU A 68 -26.44 10.24 5.32
CA GLU A 68 -25.12 10.66 4.86
C GLU A 68 -24.35 11.37 5.99
N ALA A 69 -23.09 11.00 6.19
CA ALA A 69 -22.23 11.56 7.23
C ALA A 69 -20.94 12.12 6.64
N GLN A 70 -20.48 13.22 7.24
CA GLN A 70 -19.14 13.72 7.02
C GLN A 70 -18.17 12.92 7.88
N TRP A 71 -17.32 12.17 7.22
CA TRP A 71 -16.32 11.32 7.84
C TRP A 71 -14.99 12.04 7.96
N ARG A 72 -14.32 11.79 9.08
CA ARG A 72 -12.93 12.15 9.30
C ARG A 72 -12.19 10.93 9.83
N VAL A 73 -11.07 10.61 9.20
CA VAL A 73 -10.21 9.49 9.55
C VAL A 73 -8.84 10.06 9.89
N HIS A 74 -8.28 9.67 11.02
CA HIS A 74 -6.93 10.04 11.43
C HIS A 74 -6.09 8.78 11.59
N ILE A 75 -4.90 8.74 10.98
CA ILE A 75 -3.94 7.67 11.20
C ILE A 75 -3.25 7.89 12.55
N ASP A 76 -3.55 7.05 13.53
CA ASP A 76 -2.99 7.15 14.87
C ASP A 76 -1.55 6.60 14.91
N SER A 77 -1.31 5.48 14.21
CA SER A 77 -0.01 4.84 14.17
C SER A 77 0.15 3.91 12.98
N THR A 78 1.40 3.68 12.59
CA THR A 78 1.81 2.69 11.60
C THR A 78 2.89 1.78 12.18
N SER A 79 2.89 0.51 11.80
CA SER A 79 4.01 -0.40 12.05
C SER A 79 4.32 -1.21 10.80
N ILE A 80 5.60 -1.52 10.60
CA ILE A 80 6.06 -2.39 9.53
C ILE A 80 6.93 -3.46 10.17
N ASP A 81 6.45 -4.69 10.12
CA ASP A 81 7.11 -5.87 10.68
C ASP A 81 7.64 -6.76 9.56
N GLU A 82 8.71 -7.52 9.84
CA GLU A 82 9.21 -8.53 8.91
C GLU A 82 8.21 -9.68 8.79
N ASN A 83 8.13 -10.27 7.59
CA ASN A 83 7.28 -11.39 7.28
C ASN A 83 8.09 -12.50 6.58
N ASN A 84 7.74 -13.76 6.84
CA ASN A 84 8.47 -14.94 6.34
C ASN A 84 8.09 -15.29 4.89
N SER A 85 8.09 -14.31 3.99
CA SER A 85 7.79 -14.48 2.57
C SER A 85 8.77 -13.67 1.73
N GLU A 86 9.41 -14.29 0.75
CA GLU A 86 10.35 -13.59 -0.15
C GLU A 86 9.62 -12.61 -1.08
N THR A 87 8.38 -12.95 -1.49
CA THR A 87 7.55 -12.10 -2.35
C THR A 87 6.83 -11.01 -1.56
N GLN A 88 6.54 -11.29 -0.28
CA GLN A 88 5.86 -10.38 0.64
C GLN A 88 6.63 -10.20 1.96
N PRO A 89 7.85 -9.62 1.95
CA PRO A 89 8.77 -9.65 3.08
C PRO A 89 8.38 -8.77 4.26
N TYR A 90 7.37 -7.92 4.12
CA TYR A 90 6.93 -7.02 5.18
C TYR A 90 5.40 -7.02 5.32
N LYS A 91 4.94 -6.94 6.58
CA LYS A 91 3.55 -6.70 6.94
C LYS A 91 3.43 -5.29 7.51
N GLY A 92 2.57 -4.48 6.90
CA GLY A 92 2.20 -3.16 7.38
C GLY A 92 0.91 -3.24 8.20
N THR A 93 0.83 -2.47 9.28
CA THR A 93 -0.40 -2.27 10.06
C THR A 93 -0.65 -0.78 10.24
N VAL A 94 -1.90 -0.38 10.05
CA VAL A 94 -2.37 1.00 10.21
C VAL A 94 -3.52 1.00 11.21
N LYS A 95 -3.34 1.73 12.31
CA LYS A 95 -4.40 2.01 13.28
C LYS A 95 -4.93 3.40 13.04
N SER A 96 -6.25 3.54 13.01
CA SER A 96 -6.91 4.79 12.71
C SER A 96 -8.14 5.05 13.56
N SER A 97 -8.32 6.32 13.90
CA SER A 97 -9.49 6.84 14.59
C SER A 97 -10.47 7.42 13.57
N TRP A 98 -11.74 7.03 13.71
CA TRP A 98 -12.80 7.39 12.77
C TRP A 98 -13.85 8.23 13.47
N PHE A 99 -14.35 9.24 12.77
CA PHE A 99 -15.36 10.17 13.27
C PHE A 99 -16.44 10.35 12.21
N ALA A 100 -17.70 10.24 12.60
CA ALA A 100 -18.86 10.55 11.78
C ALA A 100 -19.55 11.80 12.35
N ASN A 101 -19.69 12.85 11.55
CA ASN A 101 -20.27 14.13 11.98
C ASN A 101 -19.63 14.67 13.27
N GLY A 102 -18.30 14.52 13.39
CA GLY A 102 -17.51 14.93 14.55
C GLY A 102 -17.57 14.00 15.76
N GLN A 103 -18.42 12.97 15.75
CA GLN A 103 -18.51 11.98 16.83
C GLN A 103 -17.60 10.79 16.56
N GLN A 104 -16.79 10.39 17.53
CA GLN A 104 -15.87 9.27 17.38
C GLN A 104 -16.64 7.95 17.32
N VAL A 105 -16.32 7.12 16.32
CA VAL A 105 -16.80 5.75 16.21
C VAL A 105 -15.83 4.85 16.96
N LEU A 106 -16.24 4.35 18.12
CA LEU A 106 -15.41 3.46 18.92
C LEU A 106 -15.54 2.01 18.44
N PRO A 107 -14.43 1.23 18.38
CA PRO A 107 -14.49 -0.20 18.09
C PRO A 107 -15.38 -0.95 19.08
N ARG A 108 -16.02 -2.04 18.64
CA ARG A 108 -16.86 -2.89 19.49
C ARG A 108 -16.23 -4.28 19.61
N GLY A 109 -15.82 -4.66 20.82
CA GLY A 109 -15.30 -6.00 21.09
C GLY A 109 -14.00 -6.35 20.35
N GLY A 110 -13.16 -5.35 20.03
CA GLY A 110 -11.93 -5.54 19.26
C GLY A 110 -12.14 -5.57 17.74
N SER A 111 -13.38 -5.38 17.27
CA SER A 111 -13.71 -5.26 15.85
C SER A 111 -14.09 -3.83 15.49
N SER A 112 -13.93 -3.50 14.21
CA SER A 112 -14.42 -2.25 13.62
C SER A 112 -15.92 -2.09 13.90
N ASN A 113 -16.33 -0.90 14.35
CA ASN A 113 -17.75 -0.55 14.50
C ASN A 113 -18.21 0.40 13.40
N LEU A 114 -17.52 0.39 12.25
CA LEU A 114 -17.91 1.16 11.07
C LEU A 114 -19.21 0.61 10.46
N PRO A 115 -19.98 1.43 9.72
CA PRO A 115 -21.11 0.94 8.93
C PRO A 115 -20.73 -0.19 7.98
N ILE A 116 -21.70 -1.07 7.67
CA ILE A 116 -21.48 -2.21 6.78
C ILE A 116 -21.01 -1.79 5.38
N GLY A 117 -21.45 -0.63 4.89
CA GLY A 117 -21.00 -0.07 3.61
C GLY A 117 -19.48 0.20 3.60
N LEU A 118 -18.89 0.60 4.73
CA LEU A 118 -17.44 0.78 4.84
C LEU A 118 -16.73 -0.57 5.02
N GLN A 119 -17.22 -1.42 5.93
CA GLN A 119 -16.57 -2.71 6.22
C GLN A 119 -16.56 -3.67 5.02
N SER A 120 -17.65 -3.73 4.26
CA SER A 120 -17.76 -4.58 3.07
C SER A 120 -16.83 -4.17 1.92
N ASN A 121 -16.22 -2.99 2.01
CA ASN A 121 -15.19 -2.49 1.10
C ASN A 121 -13.77 -2.60 1.70
N GLY A 122 -13.59 -3.45 2.73
CA GLY A 122 -12.28 -3.72 3.33
C GLY A 122 -11.77 -2.62 4.25
N LEU A 123 -12.65 -1.74 4.75
CA LEU A 123 -12.26 -0.64 5.63
C LEU A 123 -12.48 -1.00 7.11
N SER A 124 -11.48 -0.73 7.93
CA SER A 124 -11.47 -1.02 9.36
C SER A 124 -10.68 0.06 10.11
N GLN A 125 -10.92 0.13 11.42
CA GLN A 125 -10.14 0.99 12.33
C GLN A 125 -8.72 0.44 12.57
N ASP A 126 -8.52 -0.86 12.29
CA ASP A 126 -7.23 -1.54 12.26
C ASP A 126 -7.15 -2.31 10.94
N CYS A 127 -6.26 -1.86 10.04
CA CYS A 127 -6.06 -2.41 8.70
C CYS A 127 -4.63 -2.90 8.55
N TRP A 128 -4.43 -3.89 7.68
CA TRP A 128 -3.10 -4.42 7.39
C TRP A 128 -2.94 -4.70 5.90
N ALA A 129 -1.68 -4.71 5.46
CA ALA A 129 -1.30 -4.94 4.08
C ALA A 129 0.05 -5.66 4.01
N PHE A 130 0.30 -6.36 2.92
CA PHE A 130 1.60 -6.95 2.63
C PHE A 130 2.36 -6.15 1.58
N TRP A 131 3.68 -6.00 1.77
CA TRP A 131 4.55 -5.33 0.80
C TRP A 131 4.91 -6.29 -0.34
N GLU A 132 4.41 -6.04 -1.55
CA GLU A 132 4.76 -6.79 -2.75
C GLU A 132 6.12 -6.36 -3.29
N ALA A 133 7.16 -7.15 -3.06
CA ALA A 133 8.55 -6.77 -3.38
C ALA A 133 8.76 -6.49 -4.87
N GLU A 134 8.13 -7.26 -5.75
CA GLU A 134 8.23 -7.10 -7.22
C GLU A 134 7.56 -5.81 -7.69
N LYS A 135 6.39 -5.48 -7.11
CA LYS A 135 5.58 -4.32 -7.51
C LYS A 135 5.99 -3.04 -6.79
N LYS A 136 6.75 -3.17 -5.70
CA LYS A 136 7.08 -2.09 -4.77
C LYS A 136 5.82 -1.34 -4.29
N ALA A 137 4.81 -2.11 -3.89
CA ALA A 137 3.50 -1.59 -3.50
C ALA A 137 2.91 -2.41 -2.36
N TRP A 138 2.00 -1.80 -1.60
CA TRP A 138 1.23 -2.49 -0.57
C TRP A 138 -0.01 -3.15 -1.17
N SER A 139 -0.28 -4.39 -0.79
CA SER A 139 -1.49 -5.15 -1.11
C SER A 139 -2.36 -5.26 0.14
N TRP A 140 -3.52 -4.60 0.12
CA TRP A 140 -4.47 -4.53 1.23
C TRP A 140 -5.38 -5.76 1.29
N GLU A 141 -5.73 -6.16 2.51
CA GLU A 141 -6.57 -7.32 2.83
C GLU A 141 -7.73 -6.93 3.74
#